data_AF-A0A8K0TBA4-F1
#
_entry.id   AF-A0A8K0TBA4-F1
#
_cell.length_a   1.000
_cell.length_b   1.000
_cell.length_c   1.000
_cell.angle_alpha   90.00
_cell.angle_beta   90.00
_cell.angle_gamma   90.00
#
_symmetry.space_group_name_H-M   'P 1'
#
loop_
_entity.id
_entity.type
_entity.pdbx_description
1 polymer ?
#
loop_
_entity_poly.entity_id
_entity_poly.type
_entity_poly.pdbx_seq_one_letter_code
_entity_poly.pdbx_strand_id
1 'polypeptide(L)' 'MPATQIVAPIAISPRQDLRHLTGQDLYSSINASLSSSSNRPSTPVHIIREHDYSVPAPPPPSPVSFGTEHWHAAMRR' A
#
# COMPACT_ATOMS: atom_id res chain seq x y z
N MET A 1 19.83 1.89 -25.53
CA MET A 1 19.69 1.05 -24.31
C MET A 1 19.24 1.97 -23.18
N PRO A 2 18.14 1.71 -22.46
CA PRO A 2 17.71 2.59 -21.38
C PRO A 2 18.58 2.34 -20.14
N ALA A 3 18.91 3.42 -19.43
CA ALA A 3 19.87 3.46 -18.33
C ALA A 3 19.28 2.88 -17.02
N THR A 4 20.09 2.08 -16.32
CA THR A 4 19.77 1.51 -15.01
C THR A 4 19.88 2.59 -13.92
N GLN A 5 18.75 3.06 -13.39
CA GLN A 5 18.72 4.02 -12.28
C GLN A 5 18.77 3.26 -10.95
N ILE A 6 19.90 3.31 -10.26
CA ILE A 6 20.07 2.70 -8.94
C ILE A 6 19.65 3.74 -7.89
N VAL A 7 18.51 3.51 -7.22
CA VAL A 7 18.03 4.33 -6.10
C VAL A 7 18.71 3.84 -4.83
N ALA A 8 19.46 4.71 -4.15
CA ALA A 8 20.05 4.43 -2.84
C ALA A 8 19.06 4.78 -1.71
N PRO A 9 19.05 4.02 -0.60
CA PRO A 9 18.15 4.29 0.53
C PRO A 9 18.54 5.60 1.25
N ILE A 10 17.53 6.43 1.54
CA ILE A 10 17.67 7.65 2.33
C ILE A 10 17.83 7.27 3.80
N ALA A 11 18.88 7.77 4.46
CA ALA A 11 19.08 7.62 5.90
C ALA A 11 18.04 8.43 6.68
N ILE A 12 17.30 7.79 7.57
CA ILE A 12 16.30 8.42 8.45
C ILE A 12 16.99 8.74 9.77
N SER A 13 17.07 10.02 10.15
CA SER A 13 17.61 10.43 11.45
C SER A 13 16.68 9.99 12.59
N PRO A 14 17.22 9.54 13.73
CA PRO A 14 16.41 9.18 14.89
C PRO A 14 15.67 10.41 15.40
N ARG A 15 14.34 10.31 15.50
CA ARG A 15 13.48 11.38 16.01
C ARG A 15 13.75 11.53 17.50
N GLN A 16 14.21 12.71 17.94
CA GLN A 16 14.57 13.00 19.32
C GLN A 16 13.35 13.09 20.27
N ASP A 17 12.13 13.10 19.72
CA ASP A 17 10.89 13.25 20.49
C ASP A 17 10.20 11.91 20.81
N LEU A 18 10.96 10.89 21.26
CA LEU A 18 10.34 9.72 21.88
C LEU A 18 9.90 10.09 23.30
N ARG A 19 8.87 10.93 23.41
CA ARG A 19 8.26 11.30 24.70
C ARG A 19 7.71 10.02 25.33
N HIS A 20 8.16 9.72 26.54
CA HIS A 20 7.61 8.63 27.35
C HIS A 20 6.10 8.87 27.52
N LEU A 21 5.29 8.08 26.80
CA LEU A 21 3.84 8.14 26.91
C LEU A 21 3.47 7.61 28.29
N THR A 22 2.96 8.47 29.15
CA THR A 22 2.40 8.06 30.44
C THR A 22 0.95 7.58 30.24
N GLY A 23 0.42 6.83 31.19
CA GLY A 23 -0.99 6.41 31.13
C GLY A 23 -1.94 7.61 30.97
N GLN A 24 -1.62 8.74 31.58
CA GLN A 24 -2.39 9.97 31.46
C GLN A 24 -2.37 10.56 30.04
N ASP A 25 -1.24 10.45 29.33
CA ASP A 25 -1.13 10.89 27.94
C ASP A 25 -1.97 10.02 27.01
N LEU A 26 -2.07 8.72 27.30
CA LEU A 26 -2.96 7.81 26.56
C LEU A 26 -4.44 8.17 26.76
N TYR A 27 -4.87 8.36 28.01
CA TYR A 27 -6.25 8.77 28.30
C TYR A 27 -6.59 10.13 27.69
N SER A 28 -5.66 11.10 27.75
CA SER A 28 -5.82 12.41 27.13
C SER A 28 -5.93 12.32 25.61
N SER A 29 -5.09 11.51 24.97
CA SER A 29 -5.12 11.28 23.52
C SER A 29 -6.43 10.64 23.05
N ILE A 30 -6.92 9.63 23.80
CA ILE A 30 -8.21 8.98 23.51
C ILE A 30 -9.37 9.98 23.67
N ASN A 31 -9.40 10.75 24.76
CA ASN A 31 -10.42 11.78 24.97
C ASN A 31 -10.36 12.89 23.91
N ALA A 32 -9.16 13.31 23.49
CA ALA A 32 -9.00 14.28 22.42
C ALA A 32 -9.53 13.74 21.08
N SER A 33 -9.27 12.48 20.77
CA SER A 33 -9.80 11.82 19.57
C SER A 33 -11.33 11.70 19.60
N LEU A 34 -11.92 11.27 20.73
CA LEU A 34 -13.37 11.13 20.90
C LEU A 34 -14.11 12.47 20.98
N SER A 35 -13.49 13.52 21.55
CA SER A 35 -14.06 14.87 21.52
C SER A 35 -14.00 15.47 20.11
N SER A 36 -12.95 15.16 19.33
CA SER A 36 -12.84 15.59 17.93
C SER A 36 -13.86 14.91 17.01
N SER A 37 -14.38 13.73 17.38
CA SER A 37 -15.39 13.03 16.59
C SER A 37 -16.79 13.63 16.73
N SER A 38 -17.04 14.53 17.69
CA SER A 38 -18.32 15.25 17.80
C SER A 38 -18.65 16.08 16.55
N ASN A 39 -17.65 16.45 15.74
CA ASN A 39 -17.82 17.20 14.49
C ASN A 39 -17.55 16.37 13.23
N ARG A 40 -17.26 15.06 13.36
CA ARG A 40 -17.11 14.17 12.21
C ARG A 40 -18.34 13.28 12.10
N PRO A 41 -19.00 13.23 10.93
CA PRO A 41 -20.09 12.28 10.74
C PRO A 41 -19.55 10.86 10.97
N SER A 42 -20.20 10.11 11.88
CA SER A 42 -19.91 8.68 12.13
C SER A 42 -20.20 7.82 10.89
N THR A 43 -20.99 8.37 9.97
CA THR A 43 -21.27 7.79 8.67
C THR A 43 -20.35 8.42 7.62
N PRO A 44 -19.94 7.65 6.61
CA PRO A 44 -19.14 8.18 5.51
C PRO A 44 -19.83 9.40 4.87
N VAL A 45 -19.02 10.37 4.43
CA VAL A 45 -19.44 11.61 3.74
C VAL A 45 -20.23 11.31 2.45
N HIS A 46 -20.14 10.08 1.96
CA HIS A 46 -20.88 9.54 0.83
C HIS A 46 -21.62 8.25 1.22
N ILE A 47 -22.76 7.99 0.58
CA ILE A 47 -23.54 6.76 0.74
C ILE A 47 -22.72 5.60 0.17
N ILE A 48 -22.24 4.70 1.03
CA ILE A 48 -21.60 3.45 0.58
C ILE A 48 -22.59 2.69 -0.29
N ARG A 49 -22.20 2.40 -1.52
CA ARG A 49 -22.94 1.53 -2.45
C ARG A 49 -22.40 0.11 -2.35
N GLU A 50 -23.23 -0.84 -2.76
CA GLU A 50 -22.97 -2.28 -2.63
C GLU A 50 -21.63 -2.74 -3.26
N HIS A 51 -21.10 -2.01 -4.24
CA HIS A 51 -19.93 -2.41 -5.02
C HIS A 51 -18.68 -1.56 -4.72
N ASP A 52 -18.76 -0.59 -3.81
CA ASP A 52 -17.66 0.36 -3.51
C ASP A 52 -16.41 -0.33 -2.94
N TYR A 53 -16.60 -1.50 -2.33
CA TYR A 53 -15.54 -2.34 -1.76
C TYR A 53 -15.39 -3.68 -2.48
N SER A 54 -15.94 -3.81 -3.69
CA SER A 54 -15.74 -5.00 -4.50
C SER A 54 -14.26 -5.08 -4.95
N VAL A 55 -13.67 -6.26 -4.80
CA VAL A 55 -12.32 -6.50 -5.28
C VAL A 55 -12.38 -6.56 -6.81
N PRO A 56 -11.59 -5.74 -7.54
CA PRO A 56 -11.58 -5.80 -9.00
C PRO A 56 -11.13 -7.20 -9.45
N ALA A 57 -11.59 -7.61 -10.64
CA ALA A 57 -11.12 -8.84 -11.24
C ALA A 57 -9.58 -8.85 -11.30
N PRO A 58 -8.93 -10.00 -11.04
CA PRO A 58 -7.48 -10.08 -11.15
C PRO A 58 -7.05 -9.69 -12.57
N PRO A 59 -5.85 -9.12 -12.73
CA PRO A 59 -5.32 -8.81 -14.05
C PRO A 59 -5.20 -10.10 -14.88
N PRO A 60 -5.38 -10.03 -16.21
CA PRO A 60 -5.16 -11.18 -17.08
C PRO A 60 -3.71 -11.66 -16.95
N PRO A 61 -3.45 -12.97 -17.17
CA PRO A 61 -2.08 -13.48 -17.20
C PRO A 61 -1.29 -12.76 -18.30
N SER A 62 -0.02 -12.44 -18.01
CA SER A 62 0.88 -11.87 -19.03
C SER A 62 0.98 -12.82 -20.24
N PRO A 63 1.03 -12.29 -21.48
CA PRO A 63 1.23 -13.12 -22.65
C PRO A 63 2.52 -13.93 -22.54
N VAL A 64 2.45 -15.24 -22.78
CA VAL A 64 3.64 -16.09 -22.91
C VAL A 64 4.28 -15.77 -24.26
N SER A 65 5.47 -15.16 -24.24
CA SER A 65 6.28 -15.04 -25.45
C SER A 65 6.81 -16.42 -25.79
N PHE A 66 6.23 -17.06 -26.80
CA PHE A 66 6.81 -18.25 -27.41
C PHE A 66 8.11 -17.83 -28.13
N GLY A 67 9.23 -17.80 -27.40
CA GLY A 67 10.53 -17.53 -28.00
C GLY A 67 10.79 -18.53 -29.13
N THR A 68 11.31 -18.08 -30.26
CA THR A 68 11.55 -18.87 -31.50
C THR A 68 12.36 -20.16 -31.26
N GLU A 69 12.95 -20.31 -30.08
CA GLU A 69 13.88 -21.35 -29.63
C GLU A 69 13.20 -22.71 -29.38
N HIS A 70 11.89 -22.74 -29.05
CA HIS A 70 11.21 -23.99 -28.71
C HIS A 70 11.01 -24.94 -29.90
N TRP A 71 11.05 -24.44 -31.15
CA TRP A 71 10.93 -25.27 -32.35
C TRP A 71 12.26 -25.89 -32.81
N HIS A 72 13.40 -25.26 -32.52
CA HIS A 72 14.69 -25.69 -33.07
C HIS A 72 15.42 -26.75 -32.24
N ALA A 73 14.96 -27.04 -31.01
CA ALA A 73 15.56 -28.09 -30.18
C ALA A 73 15.26 -29.51 -30.66
N ALA A 74 14.14 -29.73 -31.38
CA ALA A 74 13.76 -31.05 -31.88
C ALA A 74 14.49 -31.49 -33.16
N MET A 75 15.28 -30.61 -33.80
CA MET A 75 15.79 -30.81 -35.16
C MET A 75 17.32 -30.97 -35.27
N ARG A 76 18.01 -31.39 -34.20
CA ARG A 76 19.43 -31.79 -34.30
C ARG A 76 19.56 -33.29 -34.04
N ARG A 77 19.67 -34.04 -35.14
CA ARG A 77 20.00 -35.47 -35.21
C ARG A 77 21.48 -35.62 -35.53
#